data_AF-A0A2D7VSC5-F1
#
_entry.id   AF-A0A2D7VSC5-F1
#
_cell.length_a   1.000
_cell.length_b   1.000
_cell.length_c   1.000
_cell.angle_alpha   90.00
_cell.angle_beta   90.00
_cell.angle_gamma   90.00
#
_symmetry.space_group_name_H-M   'P 1'
#
loop_
_entity.id
_entity.type
_entity.pdbx_description
1 polymer ?
#
loop_
_entity_poly.entity_id
_entity_poly.type
_entity_poly.pdbx_seq_one_letter_code
_entity_poly.pdbx_strand_id
1 'polypeptide(L)'
;MRRLQFYPALWCFLLAILLNPTDSFATNEGTSNTAENTTTTAFTLPSMKASKKNSTVSITLKNDTSALVDVSQNQATDIGPKNGELSTIEEFSYKKSQPATTPTEKNIQESSILATNSSAEAKTSFKQGMYYGFALMVLLVNILCYFIFEERLFLFYSLALAGVTAVFFYNDGIHHLFGLDTPSNPLLIQSFLLWIAMGFSALFASKYLNLEEFFPKVKFIAFPLVVISGILIGAAFLSEGTILAYTANFVSISVLVCYFGAGVFLFSRKNYAKFYAIASFIPLLFAVDFFVLKNIGVNFLSTEAVHIKIAGLVEMLILTYAIIYRMRAIKEEHEMRQTEMRIFLKRQEAMNRQSAVKLMEDVYLENLIMHYDLDGLQIKLLQYISEGKENSKIARKLKTTELEIEELTKELYEKLEIGEQIQEDFRLLDSQPDYLYN
;
A
#
# COMPACT_ATOMS: atom_id res chain seq x y z
N MET A 1 -18.87 -19.85 -3.17
CA MET A 1 -17.88 -19.67 -4.27
C MET A 1 -18.49 -18.81 -5.37
N ARG A 2 -17.81 -17.76 -5.82
CA ARG A 2 -17.98 -17.13 -7.16
C ARG A 2 -16.61 -16.62 -7.60
N ARG A 3 -16.29 -16.70 -8.89
CA ARG A 3 -14.93 -16.47 -9.40
C ARG A 3 -14.62 -14.97 -9.49
N LEU A 4 -13.44 -14.58 -9.02
CA LEU A 4 -12.87 -13.26 -9.30
C LEU A 4 -12.31 -13.29 -10.73
N GLN A 5 -12.94 -12.57 -11.66
CA GLN A 5 -12.40 -12.41 -13.01
C GLN A 5 -11.25 -11.40 -12.96
N PHE A 6 -10.03 -11.86 -13.27
CA PHE A 6 -8.88 -10.99 -13.48
C PHE A 6 -9.10 -10.16 -14.76
N TYR A 7 -8.72 -8.88 -14.72
CA TYR A 7 -8.66 -8.01 -15.89
C TYR A 7 -7.22 -7.93 -16.42
N PRO A 8 -6.78 -8.81 -17.34
CA PRO A 8 -5.42 -8.78 -17.87
C PRO A 8 -5.12 -7.48 -18.64
N ALA A 9 -6.13 -6.86 -19.26
CA ALA A 9 -5.97 -5.60 -19.99
C ALA A 9 -5.36 -4.47 -19.15
N LEU A 10 -5.69 -4.40 -17.84
CA LEU A 10 -5.15 -3.39 -16.93
C LEU A 10 -3.65 -3.60 -16.64
N TRP A 11 -3.21 -4.87 -16.63
CA TRP A 11 -1.80 -5.22 -16.51
C TRP A 11 -1.04 -4.99 -17.83
N CYS A 12 -1.65 -5.29 -18.98
CA CYS A 12 -1.06 -4.97 -20.29
C CYS A 12 -0.86 -3.46 -20.48
N PHE A 13 -1.81 -2.63 -20.02
CA PHE A 13 -1.70 -1.17 -20.09
C PHE A 13 -0.57 -0.63 -19.20
N LEU A 14 -0.42 -1.18 -17.99
CA LEU A 14 0.71 -0.88 -17.10
C LEU A 14 2.06 -1.32 -17.68
N LEU A 15 2.13 -2.50 -18.32
CA LEU A 15 3.35 -2.97 -18.97
C LEU A 15 3.75 -2.10 -20.15
N ALA A 16 2.79 -1.67 -20.97
CA ALA A 16 3.02 -0.81 -22.13
C ALA A 16 3.60 0.56 -21.75
N ILE A 17 3.19 1.12 -20.60
CA ILE A 17 3.76 2.37 -20.06
C ILE A 17 5.20 2.18 -19.56
N LEU A 18 5.54 1.00 -19.04
CA LEU A 18 6.88 0.67 -18.52
C LEU A 18 7.91 0.27 -19.59
N LEU A 19 7.49 -0.06 -20.81
CA LEU A 19 8.32 -0.65 -21.87
C LEU A 19 8.60 0.27 -23.06
N ASN A 20 8.39 1.59 -22.91
CA ASN A 20 8.63 2.58 -23.97
C ASN A 20 9.93 3.38 -23.74
N PRO A 21 11.11 2.92 -24.22
CA PRO A 21 12.28 3.77 -24.36
C PRO A 21 12.07 4.72 -25.55
N THR A 22 11.91 6.01 -25.28
CA THR A 22 11.80 7.03 -26.33
C THR A 22 13.18 7.41 -26.87
N ASP A 23 13.61 6.74 -27.95
CA ASP A 23 14.58 7.32 -28.89
C ASP A 23 14.22 6.89 -30.31
N SER A 24 13.86 7.88 -31.14
CA SER A 24 13.47 7.69 -32.53
C SER A 24 14.57 8.22 -33.45
N PHE A 25 15.26 7.33 -34.16
CA PHE A 25 16.10 7.69 -35.29
C PHE A 25 15.77 6.79 -36.49
N ALA A 26 15.47 7.42 -37.63
CA ALA A 26 15.03 6.72 -38.83
C ALA A 26 16.17 6.58 -39.85
N THR A 27 16.25 5.38 -40.42
CA THR A 27 16.68 5.07 -41.79
C THR A 27 17.94 5.75 -42.36
N ASN A 28 18.90 4.91 -42.75
CA ASN A 28 19.37 4.95 -44.14
C ASN A 28 19.63 3.51 -44.63
N GLU A 29 19.34 3.23 -45.89
CA GLU A 29 19.46 1.88 -46.47
C GLU A 29 20.87 1.62 -47.01
N GLY A 30 21.28 0.34 -46.99
CA GLY A 30 22.53 -0.15 -47.59
C GLY A 30 22.47 -1.67 -47.73
N THR A 31 22.47 -2.17 -48.97
CA THR A 31 22.18 -3.58 -49.31
C THR A 31 23.41 -4.49 -49.32
N SER A 32 23.15 -5.80 -49.49
CA SER A 32 24.02 -6.81 -50.12
C SER A 32 24.84 -7.77 -49.22
N ASN A 33 24.23 -8.96 -49.03
CA ASN A 33 24.81 -10.28 -49.34
C ASN A 33 25.73 -11.06 -48.37
N THR A 34 25.14 -12.15 -47.84
CA THR A 34 25.53 -13.56 -48.14
C THR A 34 26.66 -14.24 -47.37
N ALA A 35 26.29 -15.40 -46.77
CA ALA A 35 27.13 -16.56 -46.39
C ALA A 35 28.19 -16.33 -45.29
N GLU A 36 28.67 -17.34 -44.54
CA GLU A 36 28.21 -18.70 -44.17
C GLU A 36 29.09 -19.16 -42.97
N ASN A 37 28.82 -20.33 -42.36
CA ASN A 37 29.80 -21.34 -41.88
C ASN A 37 31.06 -20.93 -41.06
N THR A 38 31.48 -21.60 -39.97
CA THR A 38 30.88 -22.62 -39.08
C THR A 38 31.72 -22.66 -37.77
N THR A 39 31.14 -23.14 -36.66
CA THR A 39 31.76 -23.86 -35.51
C THR A 39 33.17 -23.54 -34.93
N THR A 40 33.22 -23.77 -33.61
CA THR A 40 34.22 -24.55 -32.82
C THR A 40 35.16 -23.87 -31.81
N THR A 41 35.37 -24.63 -30.72
CA THR A 41 36.48 -24.65 -29.75
C THR A 41 36.76 -23.42 -28.87
N ALA A 42 36.46 -23.57 -27.58
CA ALA A 42 36.99 -22.78 -26.47
C ALA A 42 38.31 -23.38 -25.93
N PHE A 43 38.87 -22.75 -24.88
CA PHE A 43 40.14 -23.07 -24.17
C PHE A 43 41.41 -22.83 -25.02
N THR A 44 42.50 -22.24 -24.50
CA THR A 44 43.08 -22.35 -23.15
C THR A 44 43.73 -21.06 -22.58
N LEU A 45 43.76 -20.93 -21.25
CA LEU A 45 44.88 -20.33 -20.49
C LEU A 45 45.83 -21.48 -20.06
N PRO A 46 47.10 -21.27 -19.60
CA PRO A 46 47.62 -20.08 -18.91
C PRO A 46 49.08 -19.66 -19.29
N SER A 47 49.65 -18.63 -18.62
CA SER A 47 50.86 -18.78 -17.76
C SER A 47 51.69 -17.48 -17.58
N MET A 48 51.81 -17.08 -16.31
CA MET A 48 52.96 -16.44 -15.63
C MET A 48 53.84 -15.30 -16.23
N LYS A 49 54.01 -14.29 -15.34
CA LYS A 49 55.27 -13.61 -14.96
C LYS A 49 55.88 -12.50 -15.85
N ALA A 50 55.70 -11.26 -15.35
CA ALA A 50 56.73 -10.49 -14.63
C ALA A 50 57.30 -9.18 -15.24
N SER A 51 57.11 -8.11 -14.45
CA SER A 51 58.14 -7.10 -14.07
C SER A 51 58.45 -5.92 -15.01
N LYS A 52 58.36 -4.70 -14.42
CA LYS A 52 59.21 -3.48 -14.67
C LYS A 52 59.30 -2.97 -16.14
N LYS A 53 58.94 -1.73 -16.47
CA LYS A 53 59.34 -0.44 -15.86
C LYS A 53 58.83 0.71 -16.76
N ASN A 54 58.66 1.90 -16.21
CA ASN A 54 58.32 3.14 -16.96
C ASN A 54 59.35 3.45 -18.06
N SER A 55 58.88 3.96 -19.20
CA SER A 55 59.57 4.96 -20.04
C SER A 55 58.57 5.69 -20.93
N THR A 56 58.53 7.02 -20.86
CA THR A 56 57.76 7.87 -21.78
C THR A 56 58.63 8.26 -22.97
N VAL A 57 58.17 8.03 -24.20
CA VAL A 57 58.80 8.59 -25.41
C VAL A 57 57.70 9.05 -26.38
N SER A 58 57.74 10.34 -26.72
CA SER A 58 56.97 10.95 -27.80
C SER A 58 57.69 10.78 -29.14
N ILE A 59 56.96 10.55 -30.23
CA ILE A 59 57.52 10.55 -31.60
C ILE A 59 56.94 11.73 -32.38
N THR A 60 57.82 12.59 -32.87
CA THR A 60 57.53 13.66 -33.83
C THR A 60 58.17 13.29 -35.16
N LEU A 61 57.45 13.49 -36.27
CA LEU A 61 58.00 13.47 -37.63
C LEU A 61 57.69 14.79 -38.35
N LYS A 62 58.53 15.14 -39.33
CA LYS A 62 58.70 16.51 -39.85
C LYS A 62 59.26 16.48 -41.29
N ASN A 63 59.12 17.60 -42.02
CA ASN A 63 59.78 17.94 -43.31
C ASN A 63 59.27 17.14 -44.56
N ASP A 64 59.30 17.67 -45.81
CA ASP A 64 59.75 19.00 -46.28
C ASP A 64 59.14 19.53 -47.62
N THR A 65 59.17 20.87 -47.73
CA THR A 65 59.17 21.84 -48.87
C THR A 65 58.95 21.50 -50.37
N SER A 66 58.14 22.34 -51.05
CA SER A 66 58.50 23.26 -52.18
C SER A 66 57.23 24.03 -52.66
N ALA A 67 57.12 25.38 -52.74
CA ALA A 67 57.76 26.38 -53.63
C ALA A 67 57.29 26.27 -55.11
N LEU A 68 56.79 27.30 -55.85
CA LEU A 68 56.62 28.78 -55.71
C LEU A 68 55.12 29.17 -55.99
N VAL A 69 54.53 30.39 -55.91
CA VAL A 69 54.90 31.85 -55.90
C VAL A 69 55.08 32.55 -57.28
N ASP A 70 54.05 33.30 -57.75
CA ASP A 70 54.17 34.60 -58.48
C ASP A 70 52.85 35.44 -58.48
N VAL A 71 52.83 36.66 -59.05
CA VAL A 71 51.88 37.76 -58.75
C VAL A 71 51.33 38.54 -59.99
N SER A 72 50.12 39.11 -59.85
CA SER A 72 49.65 40.42 -60.39
C SER A 72 48.49 40.50 -61.43
N GLN A 73 47.55 41.42 -61.13
CA GLN A 73 46.77 42.34 -61.99
C GLN A 73 46.05 41.89 -63.29
N ASN A 74 44.74 42.19 -63.37
CA ASN A 74 44.24 43.33 -64.18
C ASN A 74 42.79 43.76 -63.84
N GLN A 75 42.29 44.85 -64.46
CA GLN A 75 41.05 45.59 -64.12
C GLN A 75 40.00 45.59 -65.26
N ALA A 76 38.84 46.23 -64.99
CA ALA A 76 37.84 46.78 -65.95
C ALA A 76 36.97 45.73 -66.70
N THR A 77 35.73 45.97 -67.15
CA THR A 77 34.69 47.05 -67.14
C THR A 77 33.41 46.38 -67.73
N ASP A 78 32.13 46.74 -67.60
CA ASP A 78 31.28 47.80 -67.02
C ASP A 78 29.82 47.48 -67.54
N ILE A 79 28.83 48.38 -67.39
CA ILE A 79 27.52 48.45 -68.10
C ILE A 79 26.35 47.59 -67.52
N GLY A 80 25.26 48.28 -67.13
CA GLY A 80 23.89 47.74 -66.94
C GLY A 80 22.92 48.39 -67.95
N PRO A 81 21.66 48.79 -67.62
CA PRO A 81 20.73 48.36 -66.55
C PRO A 81 19.28 48.10 -67.07
N LYS A 82 18.29 47.76 -66.21
CA LYS A 82 16.90 48.35 -66.15
C LYS A 82 15.83 47.56 -65.35
N ASN A 83 15.24 48.27 -64.39
CA ASN A 83 13.84 48.40 -63.95
C ASN A 83 12.79 47.26 -64.10
N GLY A 84 12.04 47.04 -63.01
CA GLY A 84 10.67 46.48 -62.93
C GLY A 84 10.04 46.81 -61.58
N GLU A 85 8.72 47.05 -61.51
CA GLU A 85 8.01 47.58 -60.31
C GLU A 85 7.01 46.60 -59.67
N LEU A 86 6.69 46.85 -58.39
CA LEU A 86 5.56 46.30 -57.61
C LEU A 86 5.58 44.77 -57.30
N SER A 87 4.98 44.27 -56.21
CA SER A 87 4.12 44.90 -55.19
C SER A 87 4.29 44.34 -53.77
N THR A 88 3.59 44.97 -52.82
CA THR A 88 3.52 44.73 -51.36
C THR A 88 3.15 43.31 -50.89
N ILE A 89 3.77 42.85 -49.80
CA ILE A 89 3.11 42.50 -48.51
C ILE A 89 4.05 42.93 -47.36
N GLU A 90 3.50 43.47 -46.26
CA GLU A 90 4.24 43.77 -45.03
C GLU A 90 4.17 42.61 -44.03
N GLU A 91 5.28 42.26 -43.37
CA GLU A 91 5.26 41.50 -42.11
C GLU A 91 6.35 42.02 -41.15
N PHE A 92 5.95 42.48 -39.96
CA PHE A 92 6.77 43.31 -39.08
C PHE A 92 7.77 42.52 -38.22
N SER A 93 8.91 42.15 -38.82
CA SER A 93 10.03 41.50 -38.12
C SER A 93 10.99 42.52 -37.46
N TYR A 94 10.72 42.88 -36.21
CA TYR A 94 11.57 43.81 -35.43
C TYR A 94 12.86 43.16 -34.89
N LYS A 95 13.75 42.70 -35.77
CA LYS A 95 15.11 42.27 -35.39
C LYS A 95 16.10 43.43 -35.57
N LYS A 96 16.41 44.12 -34.47
CA LYS A 96 17.32 45.28 -34.46
C LYS A 96 18.77 44.86 -34.79
N SER A 97 19.32 45.44 -35.86
CA SER A 97 20.75 45.43 -36.23
C SER A 97 21.46 46.63 -35.57
N GLN A 98 22.79 46.82 -35.52
CA GLN A 98 24.00 46.26 -36.17
C GLN A 98 25.14 46.21 -35.08
N PRO A 99 26.44 45.95 -35.37
CA PRO A 99 27.10 45.44 -36.58
C PRO A 99 27.88 44.13 -36.34
N ALA A 100 28.50 43.60 -37.40
CA ALA A 100 29.40 42.45 -37.31
C ALA A 100 30.84 42.86 -36.97
N THR A 101 31.38 42.28 -35.90
CA THR A 101 32.82 42.05 -35.72
C THR A 101 33.05 40.56 -35.59
N THR A 102 34.10 40.05 -36.25
CA THR A 102 34.38 38.62 -36.51
C THR A 102 34.14 37.71 -35.29
N PRO A 103 33.24 36.71 -35.36
CA PRO A 103 33.03 35.78 -34.26
C PRO A 103 34.18 34.77 -34.17
N THR A 104 35.03 34.92 -33.16
CA THR A 104 36.00 33.88 -32.75
C THR A 104 35.25 32.61 -32.35
N GLU A 105 35.78 31.44 -32.73
CA GLU A 105 35.12 30.12 -32.61
C GLU A 105 34.56 29.81 -31.20
N LYS A 106 35.17 30.37 -30.15
CA LYS A 106 34.67 30.31 -28.76
C LYS A 106 33.18 30.59 -28.63
N ASN A 107 32.65 31.64 -29.28
CA ASN A 107 31.24 32.03 -29.11
C ASN A 107 30.25 30.99 -29.67
N ILE A 108 30.66 30.20 -30.67
CA ILE A 108 29.83 29.12 -31.25
C ILE A 108 29.85 27.90 -30.32
N GLN A 109 31.01 27.60 -29.72
CA GLN A 109 31.13 26.53 -28.74
C GLN A 109 30.40 26.87 -27.42
N GLU A 110 30.49 28.11 -26.94
CA GLU A 110 29.86 28.56 -25.71
C GLU A 110 28.33 28.62 -25.83
N SER A 111 27.80 29.09 -26.97
CA SER A 111 26.34 29.09 -27.22
C SER A 111 25.75 27.71 -27.45
N SER A 112 26.48 26.78 -28.08
CA SER A 112 26.04 25.39 -28.23
C SER A 112 26.09 24.61 -26.91
N ILE A 113 27.06 24.89 -26.03
CA ILE A 113 27.08 24.39 -24.65
C ILE A 113 25.92 24.96 -23.83
N LEU A 114 25.58 26.25 -23.98
CA LEU A 114 24.44 26.84 -23.28
C LEU A 114 23.10 26.21 -23.73
N ALA A 115 22.96 25.87 -25.01
CA ALA A 115 21.77 25.22 -25.56
C ALA A 115 21.63 23.74 -25.13
N THR A 116 22.74 23.00 -25.00
CA THR A 116 22.69 21.63 -24.46
C THR A 116 22.46 21.61 -22.95
N ASN A 117 23.04 22.55 -22.18
CA ASN A 117 22.79 22.68 -20.75
C ASN A 117 21.32 23.05 -20.45
N SER A 118 20.79 24.11 -21.08
CA SER A 118 19.40 24.54 -20.86
C SER A 118 18.37 23.48 -21.28
N SER A 119 18.64 22.69 -22.33
CA SER A 119 17.78 21.55 -22.69
C SER A 119 17.93 20.34 -21.78
N ALA A 120 19.07 20.18 -21.09
CA ALA A 120 19.23 19.20 -20.01
C ALA A 120 18.50 19.65 -18.72
N GLU A 121 18.63 20.91 -18.34
CA GLU A 121 17.94 21.54 -17.20
C GLU A 121 16.42 21.50 -17.37
N ALA A 122 15.91 21.73 -18.57
CA ALA A 122 14.50 21.53 -18.90
C ALA A 122 14.05 20.06 -18.72
N LYS A 123 14.87 19.09 -19.17
CA LYS A 123 14.59 17.65 -19.00
C LYS A 123 14.63 17.21 -17.54
N THR A 124 15.50 17.76 -16.69
CA THR A 124 15.51 17.46 -15.24
C THR A 124 14.31 18.09 -14.53
N SER A 125 13.99 19.35 -14.86
CA SER A 125 12.84 20.07 -14.30
C SER A 125 11.52 19.38 -14.62
N PHE A 126 11.36 18.89 -15.86
CA PHE A 126 10.19 18.11 -16.27
C PHE A 126 10.07 16.77 -15.50
N LYS A 127 11.18 16.03 -15.34
CA LYS A 127 11.20 14.79 -14.55
C LYS A 127 10.85 15.02 -13.08
N GLN A 128 11.33 16.11 -12.48
CA GLN A 128 10.94 16.51 -11.14
C GLN A 128 9.44 16.85 -11.09
N GLY A 129 8.94 17.71 -11.98
CA GLY A 129 7.52 18.08 -12.04
C GLY A 129 6.57 16.88 -12.15
N MET A 130 6.93 15.87 -12.95
CA MET A 130 6.17 14.61 -13.06
C MET A 130 6.12 13.83 -11.73
N TYR A 131 7.23 13.74 -11.00
CA TYR A 131 7.27 13.10 -9.67
C TYR A 131 6.37 13.84 -8.65
N TYR A 132 6.49 15.17 -8.56
CA TYR A 132 5.69 15.95 -7.61
C TYR A 132 4.21 16.00 -7.97
N GLY A 133 3.86 16.07 -9.26
CA GLY A 133 2.46 16.00 -9.71
C GLY A 133 1.80 14.65 -9.36
N PHE A 134 2.52 13.54 -9.52
CA PHE A 134 2.03 12.22 -9.13
C PHE A 134 1.93 12.07 -7.60
N ALA A 135 2.96 12.48 -6.86
CA ALA A 135 2.94 12.43 -5.39
C ALA A 135 1.79 13.27 -4.81
N LEU A 136 1.54 14.46 -5.37
CA LEU A 136 0.40 15.32 -5.04
C LEU A 136 -0.94 14.64 -5.36
N MET A 137 -1.06 13.98 -6.52
CA MET A 137 -2.27 13.21 -6.87
C MET A 137 -2.55 12.12 -5.83
N VAL A 138 -1.56 11.30 -5.48
CA VAL A 138 -1.72 10.22 -4.50
C VAL A 138 -2.04 10.78 -3.11
N LEU A 139 -1.40 11.88 -2.71
CA LEU A 139 -1.67 12.59 -1.46
C LEU A 139 -3.12 13.10 -1.41
N LEU A 140 -3.60 13.77 -2.46
CA LEU A 140 -4.99 14.26 -2.54
C LEU A 140 -6.01 13.11 -2.54
N VAL A 141 -5.72 12.01 -3.25
CA VAL A 141 -6.57 10.79 -3.22
C VAL A 141 -6.65 10.21 -1.81
N ASN A 142 -5.54 10.11 -1.08
CA ASN A 142 -5.56 9.55 0.27
C ASN A 142 -6.20 10.49 1.30
N ILE A 143 -6.04 11.81 1.17
CA ILE A 143 -6.79 12.80 1.98
C ILE A 143 -8.29 12.72 1.69
N LEU A 144 -8.69 12.58 0.42
CA LEU A 144 -10.09 12.39 0.05
C LEU A 144 -10.66 11.07 0.62
N CYS A 145 -9.88 9.98 0.58
CA CYS A 145 -10.24 8.72 1.22
C CYS A 145 -10.37 8.85 2.75
N TYR A 146 -9.55 9.67 3.42
CA TYR A 146 -9.74 9.96 4.85
C TYR A 146 -11.10 10.61 5.12
N PHE A 147 -11.52 11.60 4.32
CA PHE A 147 -12.84 12.23 4.48
C PHE A 147 -14.02 11.31 4.09
N ILE A 148 -13.84 10.41 3.12
CA ILE A 148 -14.90 9.48 2.66
C ILE A 148 -15.09 8.28 3.61
N PHE A 149 -14.02 7.79 4.24
CA PHE A 149 -14.05 6.57 5.06
C PHE A 149 -13.88 6.81 6.57
N GLU A 150 -13.56 8.04 6.99
CA GLU A 150 -13.24 8.45 8.38
C GLU A 150 -12.08 7.66 9.05
N GLU A 151 -11.42 6.79 8.31
CA GLU A 151 -10.36 5.89 8.77
C GLU A 151 -9.02 6.63 8.87
N ARG A 152 -8.57 6.84 10.12
CA ARG A 152 -7.37 7.61 10.48
C ARG A 152 -6.08 7.09 9.82
N LEU A 153 -6.04 5.83 9.40
CA LEU A 153 -4.90 5.27 8.67
C LEU A 153 -4.58 6.02 7.37
N PHE A 154 -5.59 6.50 6.64
CA PHE A 154 -5.39 7.33 5.45
C PHE A 154 -4.74 8.68 5.78
N LEU A 155 -5.08 9.28 6.93
CA LEU A 155 -4.50 10.54 7.39
C LEU A 155 -3.01 10.37 7.76
N PHE A 156 -2.67 9.34 8.56
CA PHE A 156 -1.27 9.07 8.92
C PHE A 156 -0.42 8.75 7.68
N TYR A 157 -0.98 8.01 6.71
CA TYR A 157 -0.31 7.74 5.46
C TYR A 157 -0.09 9.00 4.61
N SER A 158 -1.13 9.83 4.45
CA SER A 158 -1.04 11.09 3.71
C SER A 158 0.01 12.03 4.29
N LEU A 159 0.14 12.05 5.62
CA LEU A 159 1.08 12.90 6.35
C LEU A 159 2.52 12.35 6.31
N ALA A 160 2.70 11.02 6.29
CA ALA A 160 3.98 10.38 6.00
C ALA A 160 4.44 10.65 4.55
N LEU A 161 3.53 10.51 3.58
CA LEU A 161 3.75 10.84 2.17
C LEU A 161 4.15 12.31 1.99
N ALA A 162 3.39 13.23 2.59
CA ALA A 162 3.72 14.67 2.59
C ALA A 162 5.13 14.94 3.12
N GLY A 163 5.52 14.30 4.23
CA GLY A 163 6.86 14.41 4.80
C GLY A 163 7.95 13.90 3.84
N VAL A 164 7.80 12.72 3.26
CA VAL A 164 8.77 12.15 2.30
C VAL A 164 8.88 13.02 1.04
N THR A 165 7.76 13.50 0.51
CA THR A 165 7.76 14.43 -0.64
C THR A 165 8.43 15.76 -0.29
N ALA A 166 8.26 16.28 0.94
CA ALA A 166 8.95 17.48 1.40
C ALA A 166 10.47 17.30 1.51
N VAL A 167 10.96 16.14 1.98
CA VAL A 167 12.39 15.81 1.99
C VAL A 167 12.99 15.88 0.58
N PHE A 168 12.30 15.29 -0.41
CA PHE A 168 12.77 15.36 -1.80
C PHE A 168 12.65 16.75 -2.41
N PHE A 169 11.57 17.49 -2.13
CA PHE A 169 11.37 18.86 -2.60
C PHE A 169 12.48 19.79 -2.11
N TYR A 170 12.93 19.60 -0.87
CA TYR A 170 14.08 20.30 -0.33
C TYR A 170 15.39 19.87 -1.00
N ASN A 171 15.64 18.56 -1.10
CA ASN A 171 16.86 17.98 -1.70
C ASN A 171 17.03 18.29 -3.20
N ASP A 172 15.93 18.47 -3.95
CA ASP A 172 15.91 18.87 -5.36
C ASP A 172 16.20 20.37 -5.59
N GLY A 173 16.30 21.18 -4.53
CA GLY A 173 16.52 22.63 -4.64
C GLY A 173 15.28 23.44 -5.07
N ILE A 174 14.10 22.81 -5.21
CA ILE A 174 12.90 23.49 -5.74
C ILE A 174 12.42 24.62 -4.82
N HIS A 175 12.79 24.59 -3.53
CA HIS A 175 12.56 25.70 -2.60
C HIS A 175 13.12 27.06 -3.08
N HIS A 176 14.24 27.07 -3.83
CA HIS A 176 14.78 28.29 -4.44
C HIS A 176 13.80 28.95 -5.42
N LEU A 177 12.99 28.17 -6.15
CA LEU A 177 12.03 28.68 -7.13
C LEU A 177 10.87 29.47 -6.47
N PHE A 178 10.66 29.26 -5.17
CA PHE A 178 9.68 29.99 -4.36
C PHE A 178 10.28 31.19 -3.61
N GLY A 179 11.55 31.55 -3.88
CA GLY A 179 12.23 32.66 -3.22
C GLY A 179 12.56 32.42 -1.74
N LEU A 180 12.65 31.16 -1.32
CA LEU A 180 13.12 30.80 0.02
C LEU A 180 14.66 30.87 0.05
N ASP A 181 15.21 31.72 0.91
CA ASP A 181 16.66 31.87 1.10
C ASP A 181 17.34 30.54 1.47
N THR A 182 18.57 30.35 0.99
CA THR A 182 19.41 29.21 1.39
C THR A 182 19.76 29.31 2.87
N PRO A 183 19.36 28.34 3.71
CA PRO A 183 19.79 28.29 5.10
C PRO A 183 21.28 27.95 5.19
N SER A 184 21.96 28.41 6.26
CA SER A 184 23.40 28.20 6.46
C SER A 184 23.83 26.73 6.39
N ASN A 185 22.98 25.82 6.85
CA ASN A 185 23.24 24.39 6.91
C ASN A 185 22.08 23.57 6.30
N PRO A 186 22.05 23.35 4.97
CA PRO A 186 20.95 22.64 4.31
C PRO A 186 20.77 21.19 4.81
N LEU A 187 21.85 20.54 5.23
CA LEU A 187 21.81 19.19 5.80
C LEU A 187 20.96 19.09 7.07
N LEU A 188 20.94 20.13 7.92
CA LEU A 188 20.15 20.13 9.16
C LEU A 188 18.65 20.14 8.84
N ILE A 189 18.22 20.98 7.91
CA ILE A 189 16.81 21.08 7.49
C ILE A 189 16.37 19.82 6.75
N GLN A 190 17.21 19.25 5.87
CA GLN A 190 16.92 17.94 5.27
C GLN A 190 16.75 16.83 6.33
N SER A 191 17.59 16.82 7.38
CA SER A 191 17.54 15.82 8.45
C SER A 191 16.33 16.01 9.38
N PHE A 192 15.93 17.26 9.62
CA PHE A 192 14.70 17.61 10.36
C PHE A 192 13.43 17.20 9.62
N LEU A 193 13.33 17.51 8.32
CA LEU A 193 12.22 17.06 7.47
C LEU A 193 12.19 15.52 7.40
N LEU A 194 13.34 14.86 7.32
CA LEU A 194 13.43 13.40 7.34
C LEU A 194 12.88 12.84 8.66
N TRP A 195 13.27 13.39 9.81
CA TRP A 195 12.75 12.95 11.11
C TRP A 195 11.24 13.11 11.25
N ILE A 196 10.67 14.22 10.76
CA ILE A 196 9.21 14.42 10.71
C ILE A 196 8.54 13.35 9.83
N ALA A 197 9.07 13.11 8.63
CA ALA A 197 8.59 12.06 7.73
C ALA A 197 8.69 10.66 8.37
N MET A 198 9.77 10.38 9.10
CA MET A 198 9.98 9.11 9.80
C MET A 198 9.02 8.93 10.96
N GLY A 199 8.72 9.99 11.72
CA GLY A 199 7.73 9.97 12.80
C GLY A 199 6.34 9.61 12.29
N PHE A 200 5.89 10.23 11.18
CA PHE A 200 4.59 9.91 10.58
C PHE A 200 4.57 8.53 9.90
N SER A 201 5.65 8.12 9.24
CA SER A 201 5.77 6.78 8.66
C SER A 201 5.77 5.67 9.73
N ALA A 202 6.41 5.91 10.87
CA ALA A 202 6.36 5.03 12.04
C ALA A 202 4.95 4.94 12.64
N LEU A 203 4.22 6.05 12.76
CA LEU A 203 2.82 6.06 13.22
C LEU A 203 1.89 5.31 12.25
N PHE A 204 2.06 5.54 10.94
CA PHE A 204 1.36 4.81 9.89
C PHE A 204 1.63 3.30 10.00
N ALA A 205 2.89 2.86 10.04
CA ALA A 205 3.26 1.45 10.13
C ALA A 205 2.71 0.80 11.41
N SER A 206 2.86 1.45 12.56
CA SER A 206 2.34 0.97 13.85
C SER A 206 0.83 0.69 13.81
N LYS A 207 0.04 1.60 13.20
CA LYS A 207 -1.40 1.42 13.02
C LYS A 207 -1.75 0.45 11.89
N TYR A 208 -1.04 0.46 10.76
CA TYR A 208 -1.28 -0.45 9.64
C TYR A 208 -1.11 -1.92 10.07
N LEU A 209 0.01 -2.25 10.73
CA LEU A 209 0.30 -3.61 11.19
C LEU A 209 -0.45 -4.00 12.47
N ASN A 210 -1.15 -3.06 13.11
CA ASN A 210 -1.82 -3.22 14.40
C ASN A 210 -0.87 -3.75 15.50
N LEU A 211 0.28 -3.09 15.66
CA LEU A 211 1.34 -3.51 16.59
C LEU A 211 0.92 -3.53 18.05
N GLU A 212 -0.09 -2.75 18.43
CA GLU A 212 -0.58 -2.67 19.81
C GLU A 212 -1.30 -3.95 20.24
N GLU A 213 -1.87 -4.71 19.29
CA GLU A 213 -2.48 -6.02 19.53
C GLU A 213 -1.48 -7.17 19.37
N PHE A 214 -0.65 -7.16 18.32
CA PHE A 214 0.22 -8.30 18.01
C PHE A 214 1.62 -8.24 18.65
N PHE A 215 2.22 -7.06 18.78
CA PHE A 215 3.63 -6.89 19.19
C PHE A 215 3.88 -5.61 19.99
N PRO A 216 3.27 -5.44 21.18
CA PRO A 216 3.47 -4.25 22.02
C PRO A 216 4.95 -4.02 22.38
N LYS A 217 5.78 -5.08 22.42
CA LYS A 217 7.23 -4.99 22.64
C LYS A 217 7.98 -4.12 21.62
N VAL A 218 7.51 -4.05 20.35
CA VAL A 218 8.16 -3.22 19.33
C VAL A 218 7.98 -1.72 19.61
N LYS A 219 6.86 -1.33 20.25
CA LYS A 219 6.62 0.06 20.69
C LYS A 219 7.68 0.54 21.68
N PHE A 220 8.13 -0.33 22.58
CA PHE A 220 9.22 -0.05 23.55
C PHE A 220 10.61 0.08 22.91
N ILE A 221 10.80 -0.34 21.66
CA ILE A 221 12.04 -0.17 20.91
C ILE A 221 11.93 1.04 19.97
N ALA A 222 10.88 1.10 19.16
CA ALA A 222 10.71 2.16 18.17
C ALA A 222 10.47 3.55 18.80
N PHE A 223 9.75 3.64 19.93
CA PHE A 223 9.50 4.92 20.59
C PHE A 223 10.77 5.62 21.10
N PRO A 224 11.65 5.00 21.92
CA PRO A 224 12.88 5.65 22.34
C PRO A 224 13.81 5.95 21.17
N LEU A 225 13.85 5.15 20.09
CA LEU A 225 14.64 5.49 18.90
C LEU A 225 14.18 6.81 18.25
N VAL A 226 12.87 7.05 18.10
CA VAL A 226 12.33 8.31 17.55
C VAL A 226 12.60 9.51 18.48
N VAL A 227 12.57 9.30 19.80
CA VAL A 227 12.94 10.33 20.78
C VAL A 227 14.44 10.64 20.72
N ILE A 228 15.29 9.62 20.62
CA ILE A 228 16.75 9.76 20.53
C ILE A 228 17.15 10.50 19.24
N SER A 229 16.55 10.19 18.08
CA SER A 229 16.83 10.96 16.86
C SER A 229 16.34 12.40 16.93
N GLY A 230 15.21 12.67 17.61
CA GLY A 230 14.75 14.04 17.87
C GLY A 230 15.73 14.84 18.73
N ILE A 231 16.26 14.22 19.80
CA ILE A 231 17.28 14.82 20.67
C ILE A 231 18.58 15.07 19.89
N LEU A 232 19.03 14.11 19.07
CA LEU A 232 20.21 14.26 18.21
C LEU A 232 20.06 15.43 17.21
N ILE A 233 18.86 15.66 16.67
CA ILE A 233 18.59 16.78 15.76
C ILE A 233 18.57 18.12 16.51
N GLY A 234 17.96 18.16 17.70
CA GLY A 234 18.05 19.34 18.56
C GLY A 234 19.50 19.71 18.89
N ALA A 235 20.33 18.72 19.24
CA ALA A 235 21.77 18.90 19.44
C ALA A 235 22.51 19.32 18.16
N ALA A 236 22.13 18.78 17.00
CA ALA A 236 22.71 19.15 15.71
C ALA A 236 22.43 20.61 15.34
N PHE A 237 21.23 21.13 15.63
CA PHE A 237 20.90 22.56 15.49
C PHE A 237 21.68 23.45 16.46
N LEU A 238 21.85 23.03 17.72
CA LEU A 238 22.61 23.80 18.72
C LEU A 238 24.13 23.84 18.46
N SER A 239 24.67 22.82 17.78
CA SER A 239 26.11 22.65 17.53
C SER A 239 26.54 22.94 16.08
N GLU A 240 25.58 23.21 15.18
CA GLU A 240 25.74 23.14 13.71
C GLU A 240 26.43 21.83 13.21
N GLY A 241 26.30 20.75 14.00
CA GLY A 241 27.11 19.55 13.86
C GLY A 241 26.59 18.59 12.79
N THR A 242 27.20 18.60 11.61
CA THR A 242 26.85 17.67 10.50
C THR A 242 26.92 16.19 10.91
N ILE A 243 27.89 15.80 11.75
CA ILE A 243 28.05 14.43 12.28
C ILE A 243 26.83 13.99 13.12
N LEU A 244 26.26 14.90 13.92
CA LEU A 244 25.04 14.65 14.70
C LEU A 244 23.83 14.45 13.77
N ALA A 245 23.74 15.24 12.69
CA ALA A 245 22.70 15.10 11.68
C ALA A 245 22.76 13.74 10.95
N TYR A 246 23.95 13.30 10.51
CA TYR A 246 24.13 11.96 9.94
C TYR A 246 23.76 10.85 10.92
N THR A 247 24.11 11.00 12.20
CA THR A 247 23.77 10.04 13.25
C THR A 247 22.26 9.99 13.50
N ALA A 248 21.57 11.13 13.48
CA ALA A 248 20.12 11.18 13.59
C ALA A 248 19.41 10.53 12.40
N ASN A 249 19.94 10.69 11.18
CA ASN A 249 19.41 10.05 9.97
C ASN A 249 19.55 8.52 10.07
N PHE A 250 20.70 8.02 10.54
CA PHE A 250 20.92 6.60 10.79
C PHE A 250 19.92 6.01 11.81
N VAL A 251 19.72 6.69 12.95
CA VAL A 251 18.74 6.26 13.98
C VAL A 251 17.31 6.29 13.42
N SER A 252 16.95 7.34 12.66
CA SER A 252 15.61 7.50 12.07
C SER A 252 15.28 6.44 11.01
N ILE A 253 16.28 5.97 10.26
CA ILE A 253 16.10 4.87 9.29
C ILE A 253 16.10 3.50 9.98
N SER A 254 16.84 3.35 11.08
CA SER A 254 16.78 2.15 11.93
C SER A 254 15.36 1.90 12.47
N VAL A 255 14.55 2.95 12.66
CA VAL A 255 13.12 2.84 12.99
C VAL A 255 12.33 2.16 11.86
N LEU A 256 12.53 2.52 10.58
CA LEU A 256 11.89 1.80 9.46
C LEU A 256 12.30 0.34 9.42
N VAL A 257 13.59 0.04 9.58
CA VAL A 257 14.10 -1.35 9.57
C VAL A 257 13.41 -2.17 10.67
N CYS A 258 13.13 -1.57 11.82
CA CYS A 258 12.36 -2.19 12.91
C CYS A 258 10.89 -2.49 12.51
N TYR A 259 10.17 -1.51 11.93
CA TYR A 259 8.78 -1.72 11.47
C TYR A 259 8.69 -2.69 10.28
N PHE A 260 9.66 -2.66 9.36
CA PHE A 260 9.78 -3.61 8.26
C PHE A 260 10.00 -5.04 8.79
N GLY A 261 10.90 -5.22 9.76
CA GLY A 261 11.09 -6.51 10.45
C GLY A 261 9.82 -7.03 11.12
N ALA A 262 9.03 -6.15 11.75
CA ALA A 262 7.72 -6.50 12.28
C ALA A 262 6.73 -6.92 11.17
N GLY A 263 6.78 -6.27 10.00
CA GLY A 263 5.99 -6.62 8.82
C GLY A 263 6.35 -7.99 8.23
N VAL A 264 7.65 -8.28 8.10
CA VAL A 264 8.15 -9.59 7.66
C VAL A 264 7.76 -10.69 8.65
N PHE A 265 7.81 -10.43 9.97
CA PHE A 265 7.33 -11.41 10.96
C PHE A 265 5.81 -11.65 10.87
N LEU A 266 5.01 -10.59 10.67
CA LEU A 266 3.55 -10.68 10.61
C LEU A 266 3.04 -11.23 9.26
N PHE A 267 3.90 -11.29 8.23
CA PHE A 267 3.63 -11.80 6.88
C PHE A 267 2.90 -13.15 6.87
N SER A 268 3.33 -14.08 7.73
CA SER A 268 2.74 -15.43 7.83
C SER A 268 1.41 -15.49 8.58
N ARG A 269 0.98 -14.41 9.26
CA ARG A 269 -0.21 -14.41 10.15
C ARG A 269 -1.41 -13.64 9.62
N LYS A 270 -1.24 -12.49 8.96
CA LYS A 270 -2.35 -11.67 8.44
C LYS A 270 -2.07 -11.24 6.99
N ASN A 271 -3.04 -11.42 6.10
CA ASN A 271 -2.86 -11.14 4.66
C ASN A 271 -2.56 -9.67 4.34
N TYR A 272 -3.08 -8.71 5.12
CA TYR A 272 -2.78 -7.29 4.91
C TYR A 272 -1.32 -6.93 5.20
N ALA A 273 -0.63 -7.64 6.11
CA ALA A 273 0.77 -7.39 6.42
C ALA A 273 1.71 -7.71 5.24
N LYS A 274 1.30 -8.66 4.38
CA LYS A 274 2.06 -9.06 3.18
C LYS A 274 2.23 -7.90 2.21
N PHE A 275 1.19 -7.11 2.00
CA PHE A 275 1.25 -5.94 1.11
C PHE A 275 2.23 -4.88 1.61
N TYR A 276 2.27 -4.59 2.91
CA TYR A 276 3.23 -3.65 3.50
C TYR A 276 4.68 -4.15 3.33
N ALA A 277 4.95 -5.41 3.68
CA ALA A 277 6.29 -5.99 3.55
C ALA A 277 6.77 -6.03 2.09
N ILE A 278 5.88 -6.27 1.12
CA ILE A 278 6.22 -6.24 -0.31
C ILE A 278 6.43 -4.80 -0.80
N ALA A 279 5.58 -3.85 -0.41
CA ALA A 279 5.65 -2.46 -0.84
C ALA A 279 6.95 -1.77 -0.36
N SER A 280 7.25 -1.89 0.93
CA SER A 280 8.35 -1.14 1.56
C SER A 280 9.72 -1.79 1.43
N PHE A 281 9.85 -3.02 0.89
CA PHE A 281 11.15 -3.70 0.75
C PHE A 281 12.13 -2.93 -0.16
N ILE A 282 11.72 -2.61 -1.39
CA ILE A 282 12.58 -1.96 -2.39
C ILE A 282 12.87 -0.49 -2.01
N PRO A 283 11.89 0.34 -1.59
CA PRO A 283 12.14 1.72 -1.14
C PRO A 283 13.03 1.78 0.10
N LEU A 284 12.84 0.91 1.10
CA LEU A 284 13.69 0.86 2.30
C LEU A 284 15.14 0.55 1.93
N LEU A 285 15.34 -0.40 1.02
CA LEU A 285 16.66 -0.81 0.55
C LEU A 285 17.39 0.35 -0.15
N PHE A 286 16.71 1.13 -1.00
CA PHE A 286 17.27 2.36 -1.58
C PHE A 286 17.45 3.49 -0.54
N ALA A 287 16.56 3.63 0.43
CA ALA A 287 16.69 4.63 1.50
C ALA A 287 17.90 4.36 2.40
N VAL A 288 18.18 3.09 2.71
CA VAL A 288 19.37 2.67 3.45
C VAL A 288 20.65 2.98 2.65
N ASP A 289 20.73 2.66 1.36
CA ASP A 289 21.93 2.99 0.55
C ASP A 289 22.13 4.52 0.44
N PHE A 290 21.08 5.27 0.10
CA PHE A 290 21.15 6.72 -0.14
C PHE A 290 21.41 7.57 1.11
N PHE A 291 20.74 7.30 2.24
CA PHE A 291 20.82 8.12 3.45
C PHE A 291 21.75 7.55 4.54
N VAL A 292 22.19 6.29 4.44
CA VAL A 292 23.16 5.70 5.40
C VAL A 292 24.48 5.36 4.72
N LEU A 293 24.51 4.36 3.83
CA LEU A 293 25.78 3.80 3.34
C LEU A 293 26.62 4.86 2.61
N LYS A 294 25.98 5.66 1.75
CA LYS A 294 26.60 6.77 1.02
C LYS A 294 27.25 7.82 1.95
N ASN A 295 26.64 8.10 3.11
CA ASN A 295 27.18 9.03 4.11
C ASN A 295 28.36 8.44 4.91
N ILE A 296 28.56 7.11 4.85
CA ILE A 296 29.72 6.39 5.42
C ILE A 296 30.79 6.15 4.33
N GLY A 297 30.54 6.55 3.07
CA GLY A 297 31.43 6.32 1.93
C GLY A 297 31.31 4.93 1.30
N VAL A 298 30.30 4.14 1.69
CA VAL A 298 30.01 2.84 1.09
C VAL A 298 29.00 3.03 -0.04
N ASN A 299 29.39 2.69 -1.27
CA ASN A 299 28.47 2.64 -2.41
C ASN A 299 28.13 1.17 -2.68
N PHE A 300 26.99 0.68 -2.18
CA PHE A 300 26.58 -0.71 -2.41
C PHE A 300 25.72 -0.83 -3.68
N LEU A 301 24.85 0.14 -3.92
CA LEU A 301 23.97 0.17 -5.11
C LEU A 301 24.15 1.44 -5.96
N SER A 302 25.06 2.33 -5.56
CA SER A 302 25.29 3.64 -6.21
C SER A 302 24.00 4.47 -6.33
N THR A 303 23.16 4.48 -5.28
CA THR A 303 21.82 5.06 -5.38
C THR A 303 21.84 6.57 -5.65
N GLU A 304 21.27 6.93 -6.80
CA GLU A 304 20.86 8.29 -7.14
C GLU A 304 19.44 8.60 -6.62
N ALA A 305 19.14 9.90 -6.48
CA ALA A 305 17.82 10.40 -6.07
C ALA A 305 16.68 9.97 -7.02
N VAL A 306 16.98 9.58 -8.27
CA VAL A 306 15.98 9.09 -9.24
C VAL A 306 15.48 7.69 -8.86
N HIS A 307 16.35 6.77 -8.44
CA HIS A 307 15.96 5.38 -8.14
C HIS A 307 15.03 5.29 -6.92
N ILE A 308 15.38 6.01 -5.85
CA ILE A 308 14.56 6.06 -4.63
C ILE A 308 13.20 6.73 -4.88
N LYS A 309 13.13 7.75 -5.76
CA LYS A 309 11.85 8.35 -6.19
C LYS A 309 10.99 7.36 -6.97
N ILE A 310 11.55 6.65 -7.96
CA ILE A 310 10.81 5.64 -8.74
C ILE A 310 10.29 4.51 -7.84
N ALA A 311 11.13 4.00 -6.92
CA ALA A 311 10.70 3.02 -5.93
C ALA A 311 9.55 3.56 -5.04
N GLY A 312 9.67 4.81 -4.59
CA GLY A 312 8.63 5.51 -3.84
C GLY A 312 7.31 5.67 -4.61
N LEU A 313 7.33 5.96 -5.93
CA LEU A 313 6.12 6.02 -6.75
C LEU A 313 5.38 4.67 -6.83
N VAL A 314 6.14 3.57 -6.89
CA VAL A 314 5.57 2.21 -6.88
C VAL A 314 5.02 1.85 -5.50
N GLU A 315 5.74 2.16 -4.42
CA GLU A 315 5.26 2.01 -3.04
C GLU A 315 3.98 2.82 -2.80
N MET A 316 3.92 4.07 -3.31
CA MET A 316 2.77 4.96 -3.19
C MET A 316 1.47 4.31 -3.68
N LEU A 317 1.52 3.61 -4.82
CA LEU A 317 0.39 2.86 -5.37
C LEU A 317 0.06 1.62 -4.54
N ILE A 318 1.07 0.80 -4.21
CA ILE A 318 0.86 -0.47 -3.51
C ILE A 318 0.30 -0.20 -2.10
N LEU A 319 0.83 0.78 -1.36
CA LEU A 319 0.34 1.14 -0.02
C LEU A 319 -1.07 1.75 -0.07
N THR A 320 -1.39 2.61 -1.05
CA THR A 320 -2.76 3.14 -1.22
C THR A 320 -3.77 2.00 -1.40
N TYR A 321 -3.45 1.02 -2.26
CA TYR A 321 -4.27 -0.19 -2.41
C TYR A 321 -4.31 -1.04 -1.13
N ALA A 322 -3.17 -1.22 -0.46
CA ALA A 322 -3.04 -2.02 0.75
C ALA A 322 -3.89 -1.48 1.92
N ILE A 323 -3.99 -0.15 2.06
CA ILE A 323 -4.86 0.52 3.05
C ILE A 323 -6.32 0.18 2.78
N ILE A 324 -6.78 0.31 1.53
CA ILE A 324 -8.15 -0.05 1.12
C ILE A 324 -8.44 -1.53 1.35
N TYR A 325 -7.48 -2.42 1.03
CA TYR A 325 -7.60 -3.86 1.29
C TYR A 325 -7.70 -4.16 2.80
N ARG A 326 -6.81 -3.57 3.63
CA ARG A 326 -6.83 -3.71 5.09
C ARG A 326 -8.15 -3.25 5.69
N MET A 327 -8.66 -2.10 5.27
CA MET A 327 -9.94 -1.55 5.74
C MET A 327 -11.11 -2.50 5.45
N ARG A 328 -11.17 -3.07 4.23
CA ARG A 328 -12.18 -4.07 3.86
C ARG A 328 -12.07 -5.34 4.72
N ALA A 329 -10.86 -5.88 4.86
CA ALA A 329 -10.64 -7.10 5.65
C ALA A 329 -10.98 -6.92 7.15
N ILE A 330 -10.69 -5.75 7.73
CA ILE A 330 -11.06 -5.45 9.12
C ILE A 330 -12.58 -5.30 9.26
N LYS A 331 -13.24 -4.60 8.32
CA LYS A 331 -14.72 -4.48 8.33
C LYS A 331 -15.40 -5.84 8.22
N GLU A 332 -14.93 -6.71 7.33
CA GLU A 332 -15.42 -8.09 7.18
C GLU A 332 -15.22 -8.90 8.48
N GLU A 333 -14.06 -8.78 9.15
CA GLU A 333 -13.81 -9.42 10.44
C GLU A 333 -14.78 -8.93 11.54
N HIS A 334 -15.13 -7.64 11.57
CA HIS A 334 -16.13 -7.11 12.49
C HIS A 334 -17.56 -7.56 12.17
N GLU A 335 -17.95 -7.59 10.89
CA GLU A 335 -19.30 -8.02 10.47
C GLU A 335 -19.54 -9.52 10.74
N MET A 336 -18.52 -10.37 10.55
CA MET A 336 -18.56 -11.77 10.97
C MET A 336 -18.72 -11.89 12.49
N ARG A 337 -17.87 -11.20 13.27
CA ARG A 337 -17.87 -11.26 14.74
C ARG A 337 -19.20 -10.78 15.35
N GLN A 338 -19.83 -9.75 14.77
CA GLN A 338 -21.20 -9.34 15.16
C GLN A 338 -22.24 -10.41 14.82
N THR A 339 -22.11 -11.07 13.68
CA THR A 339 -23.05 -12.11 13.24
C THR A 339 -22.97 -13.35 14.14
N GLU A 340 -21.76 -13.78 14.50
CA GLU A 340 -21.52 -14.83 15.49
C GLU A 340 -22.14 -14.50 16.85
N MET A 341 -21.95 -13.27 17.36
CA MET A 341 -22.57 -12.81 18.60
C MET A 341 -24.11 -12.86 18.55
N ARG A 342 -24.73 -12.40 17.45
CA ARG A 342 -26.19 -12.50 17.27
C ARG A 342 -26.68 -13.96 17.20
N ILE A 343 -25.91 -14.87 16.62
CA ILE A 343 -26.23 -16.31 16.58
C ILE A 343 -26.10 -16.92 17.99
N PHE A 344 -25.07 -16.54 18.75
CA PHE A 344 -24.90 -16.99 20.14
C PHE A 344 -26.05 -16.55 21.03
N LEU A 345 -26.42 -15.26 21.00
CA LEU A 345 -27.54 -14.71 21.78
C LEU A 345 -28.87 -15.41 21.42
N LYS A 346 -29.17 -15.60 20.13
CA LYS A 346 -30.38 -16.34 19.71
C LYS A 346 -30.41 -17.79 20.19
N ARG A 347 -29.25 -18.48 20.26
CA ARG A 347 -29.16 -19.84 20.83
C ARG A 347 -29.39 -19.82 22.34
N GLN A 348 -28.86 -18.82 23.04
CA GLN A 348 -29.07 -18.65 24.48
C GLN A 348 -30.54 -18.31 24.80
N GLU A 349 -31.19 -17.44 24.03
CA GLU A 349 -32.62 -17.16 24.15
C GLU A 349 -33.48 -18.41 23.90
N ALA A 350 -33.18 -19.20 22.87
CA ALA A 350 -33.90 -20.44 22.58
C ALA A 350 -33.72 -21.48 23.70
N MET A 351 -32.51 -21.63 24.23
CA MET A 351 -32.21 -22.51 25.36
C MET A 351 -32.92 -22.04 26.64
N ASN A 352 -32.88 -20.74 26.95
CA ASN A 352 -33.55 -20.16 28.11
C ASN A 352 -35.08 -20.30 28.02
N ARG A 353 -35.67 -20.17 26.83
CA ARG A 353 -37.10 -20.48 26.60
C ARG A 353 -37.39 -21.95 26.84
N GLN A 354 -36.56 -22.85 26.32
CA GLN A 354 -36.75 -24.29 26.53
C GLN A 354 -36.61 -24.69 28.01
N SER A 355 -35.69 -24.10 28.76
CA SER A 355 -35.58 -24.32 30.20
C SER A 355 -36.71 -23.67 30.99
N ALA A 356 -37.24 -22.52 30.55
CA ALA A 356 -38.40 -21.88 31.18
C ALA A 356 -39.69 -22.68 30.96
N VAL A 357 -39.89 -23.26 29.76
CA VAL A 357 -40.99 -24.19 29.49
C VAL A 357 -40.88 -25.41 30.40
N LYS A 358 -39.71 -26.05 30.49
CA LYS A 358 -39.49 -27.18 31.41
C LYS A 358 -39.73 -26.83 32.88
N LEU A 359 -39.23 -25.68 33.34
CA LEU A 359 -39.47 -25.22 34.70
C LEU A 359 -40.97 -25.00 34.97
N MET A 360 -41.74 -24.56 33.97
CA MET A 360 -43.18 -24.40 34.07
C MET A 360 -43.92 -25.75 34.05
N GLU A 361 -43.46 -26.72 33.26
CA GLU A 361 -43.93 -28.12 33.30
C GLU A 361 -43.66 -28.76 34.67
N ASP A 362 -42.45 -28.60 35.22
CA ASP A 362 -42.03 -29.12 36.52
C ASP A 362 -42.84 -28.49 37.67
N VAL A 363 -43.03 -27.16 37.69
CA VAL A 363 -43.81 -26.45 38.71
C VAL A 363 -45.31 -26.76 38.60
N TYR A 364 -45.84 -26.97 37.40
CA TYR A 364 -47.23 -27.40 37.21
C TYR A 364 -47.42 -28.83 37.74
N LEU A 365 -46.48 -29.74 37.48
CA LEU A 365 -46.48 -31.09 38.02
C LEU A 365 -46.40 -31.10 39.56
N GLU A 366 -45.51 -30.29 40.15
CA GLU A 366 -45.41 -30.12 41.61
C GLU A 366 -46.72 -29.56 42.21
N ASN A 367 -47.37 -28.61 41.54
CA ASN A 367 -48.65 -28.07 41.98
C ASN A 367 -49.77 -29.12 41.98
N LEU A 368 -49.89 -29.93 40.91
CA LEU A 368 -50.86 -31.03 40.85
C LEU A 368 -50.64 -32.06 41.96
N ILE A 369 -49.39 -32.42 42.23
CA ILE A 369 -49.02 -33.37 43.29
C ILE A 369 -49.44 -32.83 44.67
N MET A 370 -49.17 -31.56 44.94
CA MET A 370 -49.43 -30.90 46.22
C MET A 370 -50.91 -30.54 46.44
N HIS A 371 -51.67 -30.24 45.38
CA HIS A 371 -53.06 -29.80 45.50
C HIS A 371 -54.03 -30.97 45.66
N TYR A 372 -53.78 -32.09 44.97
CA TYR A 372 -54.64 -33.27 44.95
C TYR A 372 -54.14 -34.44 45.82
N ASP A 373 -53.12 -34.22 46.66
CA ASP A 373 -52.53 -35.22 47.60
C ASP A 373 -52.29 -36.58 46.92
N LEU A 374 -51.48 -36.59 45.85
CA LEU A 374 -51.26 -37.77 45.02
C LEU A 374 -50.36 -38.80 45.73
N ASP A 375 -50.77 -40.07 45.75
CA ASP A 375 -49.95 -41.15 46.32
C ASP A 375 -48.64 -41.38 45.53
N GLY A 376 -47.62 -41.95 46.17
CA GLY A 376 -46.34 -42.30 45.57
C GLY A 376 -46.38 -43.27 44.37
N LEU A 377 -47.52 -43.93 44.10
CA LEU A 377 -47.81 -44.59 42.83
C LEU A 377 -48.39 -43.62 41.79
N GLN A 378 -49.41 -42.84 42.18
CA GLN A 378 -50.08 -41.83 41.34
C GLN A 378 -49.10 -40.76 40.81
N ILE A 379 -48.17 -40.29 41.65
CA ILE A 379 -47.08 -39.36 41.26
C ILE A 379 -46.24 -39.94 40.12
N LYS A 380 -45.85 -41.22 40.21
CA LYS A 380 -45.01 -41.88 39.19
C LYS A 380 -45.77 -42.16 37.91
N LEU A 381 -47.07 -42.45 38.01
CA LEU A 381 -47.96 -42.59 36.87
C LEU A 381 -48.09 -41.25 36.13
N LEU A 382 -48.42 -40.16 36.84
CA LEU A 382 -48.51 -38.81 36.28
C LEU A 382 -47.19 -38.36 35.63
N GLN A 383 -46.05 -38.60 36.29
CA GLN A 383 -44.73 -38.29 35.74
C GLN A 383 -44.41 -39.09 34.45
N TYR A 384 -44.88 -40.34 34.34
CA TYR A 384 -44.66 -41.13 33.13
C TYR A 384 -45.63 -40.78 31.99
N ILE A 385 -46.83 -40.30 32.33
CA ILE A 385 -47.79 -39.72 31.37
C ILE A 385 -47.25 -38.38 30.83
N SER A 386 -46.74 -37.48 31.68
CA SER A 386 -46.16 -36.20 31.24
C SER A 386 -44.86 -36.38 30.43
N GLU A 387 -44.05 -37.41 30.74
CA GLU A 387 -42.93 -37.85 29.88
C GLU A 387 -43.38 -38.52 28.55
N GLY A 388 -44.69 -38.64 28.27
CA GLY A 388 -45.22 -39.13 27.00
C GLY A 388 -45.02 -40.64 26.75
N LYS A 389 -45.04 -41.47 27.79
CA LYS A 389 -44.83 -42.93 27.67
C LYS A 389 -46.14 -43.68 27.42
N GLU A 390 -46.12 -44.62 26.47
CA GLU A 390 -47.20 -45.60 26.25
C GLU A 390 -47.49 -46.45 27.50
N ASN A 391 -48.77 -46.80 27.72
CA ASN A 391 -49.24 -47.64 28.83
C ASN A 391 -48.42 -48.94 28.97
N SER A 392 -48.15 -49.67 27.88
CA SER A 392 -47.31 -50.88 27.88
C SER A 392 -45.89 -50.66 28.45
N LYS A 393 -45.33 -49.45 28.34
CA LYS A 393 -44.01 -49.07 28.87
C LYS A 393 -44.11 -48.62 30.33
N ILE A 394 -45.23 -48.02 30.72
CA ILE A 394 -45.56 -47.66 32.10
C ILE A 394 -45.77 -48.92 32.95
N ALA A 395 -46.62 -49.84 32.51
CA ALA A 395 -46.91 -51.12 33.17
C ALA A 395 -45.62 -51.91 33.47
N ARG A 396 -44.75 -52.07 32.46
CA ARG A 396 -43.42 -52.72 32.60
C ARG A 396 -42.46 -52.00 33.57
N LYS A 397 -42.62 -50.70 33.80
CA LYS A 397 -41.81 -49.93 34.76
C LYS A 397 -42.37 -49.99 36.18
N LEU A 398 -43.69 -49.97 36.34
CA LEU A 398 -44.37 -50.05 37.63
C LEU A 398 -44.58 -51.51 38.12
N LYS A 399 -44.33 -52.50 37.25
CA LYS A 399 -44.52 -53.95 37.48
C LYS A 399 -45.99 -54.38 37.60
N THR A 400 -46.88 -53.68 36.92
CA THR A 400 -48.31 -53.97 36.82
C THR A 400 -48.65 -54.54 35.43
N THR A 401 -49.91 -54.92 35.23
CA THR A 401 -50.51 -55.15 33.92
C THR A 401 -50.90 -53.83 33.24
N GLU A 402 -51.24 -53.90 31.95
CA GLU A 402 -51.65 -52.72 31.16
C GLU A 402 -53.09 -52.27 31.51
N LEU A 403 -53.98 -53.21 31.84
CA LEU A 403 -55.34 -52.92 32.32
C LEU A 403 -55.33 -52.18 33.66
N GLU A 404 -54.48 -52.58 34.62
CA GLU A 404 -54.31 -51.87 35.89
C GLU A 404 -53.79 -50.44 35.68
N ILE A 405 -52.97 -50.19 34.64
CA ILE A 405 -52.54 -48.82 34.30
C ILE A 405 -53.69 -48.00 33.73
N GLU A 406 -54.56 -48.57 32.90
CA GLU A 406 -55.73 -47.87 32.39
C GLU A 406 -56.72 -47.50 33.51
N GLU A 407 -56.96 -48.42 34.45
CA GLU A 407 -57.83 -48.19 35.61
C GLU A 407 -57.23 -47.13 36.57
N LEU A 408 -55.95 -47.24 36.93
CA LEU A 408 -55.24 -46.23 37.73
C LEU A 408 -55.13 -44.87 37.03
N THR A 409 -55.03 -44.83 35.70
CA THR A 409 -55.00 -43.57 34.93
C THR A 409 -56.37 -42.91 34.95
N LYS A 410 -57.45 -43.70 34.89
CA LYS A 410 -58.82 -43.19 35.02
C LYS A 410 -59.07 -42.63 36.42
N GLU A 411 -58.71 -43.36 37.47
CA GLU A 411 -58.79 -42.90 38.88
C GLU A 411 -57.98 -41.59 39.07
N LEU A 412 -56.77 -41.52 38.49
CA LEU A 412 -55.94 -40.32 38.52
C LEU A 412 -56.61 -39.12 37.84
N TYR A 413 -57.21 -39.28 36.66
CA TYR A 413 -57.91 -38.18 35.98
C TYR A 413 -59.23 -37.77 36.66
N GLU A 414 -59.91 -38.71 37.32
CA GLU A 414 -61.10 -38.45 38.14
C GLU A 414 -60.71 -37.66 39.40
N LYS A 415 -59.63 -38.07 40.08
CA LYS A 415 -59.08 -37.40 41.28
C LYS A 415 -58.46 -36.01 40.99
N LEU A 416 -58.01 -35.76 39.76
CA LEU A 416 -57.48 -34.47 39.30
C LEU A 416 -58.58 -33.52 38.78
N GLU A 417 -59.87 -33.88 38.89
CA GLU A 417 -61.05 -33.13 38.41
C GLU A 417 -61.08 -32.82 36.89
N ILE A 418 -60.12 -33.38 36.13
CA ILE A 418 -59.99 -33.24 34.66
C ILE A 418 -61.26 -33.72 33.94
N GLY A 419 -61.99 -34.67 34.55
CA GLY A 419 -63.28 -35.14 34.03
C GLY A 419 -64.34 -34.06 33.87
N GLU A 420 -64.42 -33.08 34.79
CA GLU A 420 -65.44 -32.02 34.70
C GLU A 420 -65.05 -30.97 33.65
N GLN A 421 -63.78 -30.56 33.59
CA GLN A 421 -63.32 -29.64 32.53
C GLN A 421 -63.46 -30.23 31.12
N ILE A 422 -63.16 -31.53 30.92
CA ILE A 422 -63.37 -32.18 29.62
C ILE A 422 -64.87 -32.28 29.29
N GLN A 423 -65.76 -32.45 30.27
CA GLN A 423 -67.20 -32.40 30.06
C GLN A 423 -67.71 -30.98 29.77
N GLU A 424 -67.15 -29.94 30.39
CA GLU A 424 -67.50 -28.55 30.04
C GLU A 424 -67.03 -28.19 28.63
N ASP A 425 -65.82 -28.55 28.22
CA ASP A 425 -65.31 -28.26 26.87
C ASP A 425 -66.12 -29.00 25.78
N PHE A 426 -66.54 -30.25 26.04
CA PHE A 426 -67.48 -30.98 25.17
C PHE A 426 -68.86 -30.32 25.11
N ARG A 427 -69.41 -29.91 26.26
CA ARG A 427 -70.69 -29.20 26.32
C ARG A 427 -70.62 -27.82 25.68
N LEU A 428 -69.45 -27.17 25.70
CA LEU A 428 -69.21 -25.91 25.00
C LEU A 428 -69.20 -26.11 23.49
N LEU A 429 -68.60 -27.19 22.97
CA LEU A 429 -68.75 -27.59 21.55
C LEU A 429 -70.21 -27.83 21.19
N ASP A 430 -70.93 -28.68 21.92
CA ASP A 430 -72.37 -28.96 21.69
C ASP A 430 -73.27 -27.72 21.87
N SER A 431 -72.80 -26.68 22.56
CA SER A 431 -73.52 -25.41 22.75
C SER A 431 -73.24 -24.36 21.68
N GLN A 432 -72.30 -24.59 20.74
CA GLN A 432 -72.08 -23.66 19.63
C GLN A 432 -73.33 -23.65 18.74
N PRO A 433 -74.01 -22.50 18.54
CA PRO A 433 -75.15 -22.45 17.64
C PRO A 433 -74.69 -22.72 16.20
N ASP A 434 -75.43 -23.59 15.50
CA ASP A 434 -75.21 -23.93 14.09
C ASP A 434 -75.39 -22.69 13.18
N TYR A 435 -74.33 -21.87 13.05
CA TYR A 435 -74.23 -20.82 12.03
C TYR A 435 -73.95 -21.40 10.64
N LEU A 436 -74.72 -22.42 10.26
CA LEU A 436 -74.55 -23.19 9.04
C LEU A 436 -75.87 -23.60 8.35
N TYR A 437 -77.00 -22.96 8.68
CA TYR A 437 -78.14 -22.81 7.76
C TYR A 437 -79.04 -21.59 8.05
N ASN A 438 -78.76 -20.47 7.38
CA ASN A 438 -79.77 -19.51 6.88
C ASN A 438 -79.13 -18.56 5.84
#